data_AF-A0AA48I1I8-F1
#
_entry.id   AF-A0AA48I1I8-F1
#
_cell.length_a   1.000
_cell.length_b   1.000
_cell.length_c   1.000
_cell.angle_alpha   90.00
_cell.angle_beta   90.00
_cell.angle_gamma   90.00
#
_symmetry.space_group_name_H-M   'P 1'
#
loop_
_entity.id
_entity.type
_entity.pdbx_description
1 polymer ?
#
loop_
_entity_poly.entity_id
_entity_poly.type
_entity_poly.pdbx_seq_one_letter_code
_entity_poly.pdbx_strand_id
1 'polypeptide(L)'
;MINTRQGVILLVIAATIAFLTALAHLSCIYFGPQCYEIQMAPPDIVESAWAGTLLAPVGAVVVSIIFAVLGCYALSGAKLMRKLPLLKFGLYSIAVVCIIRGILPLQLWLRHPEKVSAAVLLVGLVWLGVGLCYLLGYRAVQSKAAT
;
A
#
# COMPACT_ATOMS: atom_id res chain seq x y z
N MET A 1 25.64 3.17 -1.84
CA MET A 1 24.80 4.03 -2.70
C MET A 1 23.85 3.14 -3.49
N ILE A 2 22.53 3.37 -3.45
CA ILE A 2 21.55 2.61 -4.26
C ILE A 2 21.69 3.07 -5.71
N ASN A 3 21.98 2.14 -6.62
CA ASN A 3 22.07 2.46 -8.05
C ASN A 3 20.69 2.45 -8.73
N THR A 4 20.60 2.94 -9.96
CA THR A 4 19.33 3.03 -10.70
C THR A 4 18.64 1.68 -10.88
N ARG A 5 19.39 0.59 -11.12
CA ARG A 5 18.82 -0.75 -11.30
C ARG A 5 18.14 -1.23 -10.02
N GLN A 6 18.80 -1.06 -8.88
CA GLN A 6 18.22 -1.33 -7.57
C GLN A 6 17.00 -0.45 -7.31
N GLY A 7 17.05 0.83 -7.71
CA GLY A 7 15.90 1.73 -7.58
C GLY A 7 14.66 1.28 -8.36
N VAL A 8 14.84 0.80 -9.60
CA VAL A 8 13.77 0.19 -10.40
C VAL A 8 13.21 -1.05 -9.70
N ILE A 9 14.07 -1.93 -9.17
CA ILE A 9 13.64 -3.15 -8.47
C ILE A 9 12.79 -2.79 -7.24
N LEU A 10 13.20 -1.79 -6.44
CA LEU A 10 12.43 -1.33 -5.28
C LEU A 10 11.03 -0.85 -5.67
N LEU A 11 10.92 -0.06 -6.74
CA LEU A 11 9.64 0.42 -7.23
C LEU A 11 8.77 -0.71 -7.80
N VAL A 12 9.35 -1.71 -8.46
CA VAL A 12 8.62 -2.89 -8.93
C VAL A 12 8.10 -3.71 -7.75
N ILE A 13 8.90 -3.91 -6.71
CA ILE A 13 8.45 -4.59 -5.48
C ILE A 13 7.27 -3.84 -4.86
N ALA A 14 7.37 -2.52 -4.72
CA ALA A 14 6.30 -1.68 -4.20
C ALA A 14 5.02 -1.76 -5.07
N ALA A 15 5.17 -1.78 -6.40
CA ALA A 15 4.07 -1.94 -7.33
C ALA A 15 3.37 -3.30 -7.16
N THR A 16 4.14 -4.38 -7.11
CA THR A 16 3.62 -5.74 -6.95
C THR A 16 2.85 -5.87 -5.65
N ILE A 17 3.38 -5.37 -4.53
CA ILE A 17 2.68 -5.41 -3.24
C ILE A 17 1.38 -4.59 -3.30
N ALA A 18 1.39 -3.43 -3.95
CA ALA A 18 0.18 -2.61 -4.12
C ALA A 18 -0.89 -3.35 -4.96
N PHE A 19 -0.51 -3.97 -6.08
CA PHE A 19 -1.46 -4.74 -6.89
C PHE A 19 -1.98 -5.99 -6.19
N LEU A 20 -1.13 -6.73 -5.46
CA LEU A 20 -1.57 -7.86 -4.65
C LEU A 20 -2.55 -7.42 -3.56
N THR A 21 -2.30 -6.25 -2.94
CA THR A 21 -3.22 -5.65 -1.97
C THR A 21 -4.56 -5.31 -2.62
N ALA A 22 -4.55 -4.71 -3.82
CA ALA A 22 -5.76 -4.39 -4.58
C ALA A 22 -6.58 -5.64 -4.89
N LEU A 23 -5.92 -6.71 -5.33
CA LEU A 23 -6.55 -8.00 -5.62
C LEU A 23 -7.11 -8.65 -4.35
N ALA A 24 -6.39 -8.57 -3.22
CA ALA A 24 -6.86 -9.09 -1.94
C ALA A 24 -8.15 -8.39 -1.49
N HIS A 25 -8.26 -7.07 -1.63
CA HIS A 25 -9.49 -6.36 -1.27
C HIS A 25 -10.65 -6.75 -2.20
N LEU A 26 -10.38 -6.86 -3.51
CA LEU A 26 -11.40 -7.20 -4.50
C LEU A 26 -11.90 -8.64 -4.32
N SER A 27 -11.04 -9.56 -3.88
CA SER A 27 -11.41 -10.96 -3.67
C SER A 27 -12.47 -11.14 -2.57
N CYS A 28 -12.61 -10.19 -1.63
CA CYS A 28 -13.68 -10.24 -0.63
C CYS A 28 -15.08 -10.11 -1.19
N ILE A 29 -15.24 -9.53 -2.39
CA ILE A 29 -16.53 -9.52 -3.08
C ILE A 29 -16.94 -10.95 -3.46
N TYR A 30 -15.97 -11.82 -3.76
CA TYR A 30 -16.20 -13.22 -4.13
C TYR A 30 -16.24 -14.15 -2.91
N PHE A 31 -15.33 -13.98 -1.95
CA PHE A 31 -15.21 -14.86 -0.77
C PHE A 31 -16.16 -14.51 0.39
N GLY A 32 -16.85 -13.36 0.32
CA GLY A 32 -17.88 -12.99 1.28
C GLY A 32 -17.36 -12.38 2.60
N PRO A 33 -18.23 -12.29 3.63
CA PRO A 33 -17.98 -11.53 4.87
C PRO A 33 -16.71 -11.93 5.62
N GLN A 34 -16.38 -13.22 5.67
CA GLN A 34 -15.20 -13.75 6.38
C GLN A 34 -13.89 -13.20 5.81
N CYS A 35 -13.86 -12.88 4.51
CA CYS A 35 -12.69 -12.25 3.89
C CYS A 35 -12.43 -10.85 4.47
N TYR A 36 -13.49 -10.06 4.73
CA TYR A 36 -13.37 -8.73 5.33
C TYR A 36 -12.87 -8.81 6.78
N GLU A 37 -13.31 -9.82 7.54
CA GLU A 37 -12.82 -10.08 8.90
C GLU A 37 -11.33 -10.44 8.93
N ILE A 38 -10.89 -11.34 8.04
CA ILE A 38 -9.47 -11.74 7.93
C ILE A 38 -8.59 -10.55 7.53
N GLN A 39 -9.11 -9.65 6.71
CA GLN A 39 -8.42 -8.40 6.35
C GLN A 39 -8.51 -7.31 7.41
N MET A 40 -9.09 -7.62 8.57
CA MET A 40 -9.26 -6.71 9.71
C MET A 40 -9.99 -5.42 9.30
N ALA A 41 -11.01 -5.55 8.44
CA ALA A 41 -11.85 -4.44 8.04
C ALA A 41 -12.56 -3.84 9.28
N PRO A 42 -12.92 -2.54 9.25
CA PRO A 42 -13.68 -1.92 10.32
C PRO A 42 -15.00 -2.66 10.61
N PRO A 43 -15.49 -2.67 11.87
CA PRO A 43 -16.71 -3.38 12.25
C PRO A 43 -17.90 -3.05 11.34
N ASP A 44 -18.10 -1.77 11.01
CA ASP A 44 -19.19 -1.32 10.13
C ASP A 44 -19.12 -1.93 8.72
N ILE A 45 -17.91 -2.20 8.21
CA ILE A 45 -17.70 -2.84 6.91
C ILE A 45 -17.99 -4.33 6.98
N VAL A 46 -17.58 -4.98 8.08
CA VAL A 46 -17.87 -6.40 8.31
C VAL A 46 -19.38 -6.62 8.48
N GLU A 47 -20.04 -5.81 9.30
CA GLU A 47 -21.48 -5.84 9.50
C GLU A 47 -22.22 -5.59 8.19
N SER A 48 -21.78 -4.59 7.41
CA SER A 48 -22.31 -4.32 6.07
C SER A 48 -22.26 -5.55 5.16
N ALA A 49 -21.15 -6.30 5.20
CA ALA A 49 -20.98 -7.51 4.39
C ALA A 49 -21.94 -8.62 4.83
N TRP A 50 -22.10 -8.84 6.14
CA TRP A 50 -23.06 -9.81 6.69
C TRP A 50 -24.52 -9.43 6.40
N ALA A 51 -24.83 -8.14 6.46
CA ALA A 51 -26.16 -7.61 6.16
C ALA A 51 -26.49 -7.57 4.65
N GLY A 52 -25.53 -7.90 3.77
CA GLY A 52 -25.73 -7.90 2.32
C GLY A 52 -25.92 -6.50 1.72
N THR A 53 -25.41 -5.46 2.39
CA THR A 53 -25.51 -4.07 1.91
C THR A 53 -24.36 -3.71 0.97
N LEU A 54 -24.46 -2.57 0.26
CA LEU A 54 -23.46 -2.16 -0.73
C LEU A 54 -22.21 -1.50 -0.13
N LEU A 55 -22.20 -1.12 1.14
CA LEU A 55 -21.08 -0.39 1.75
C LEU A 55 -19.77 -1.20 1.70
N ALA A 56 -19.80 -2.49 2.04
CA ALA A 56 -18.64 -3.36 1.98
C ALA A 56 -18.08 -3.59 0.56
N PRO A 57 -18.88 -4.03 -0.45
CA PRO A 57 -18.35 -4.25 -1.80
C PRO A 57 -17.92 -2.95 -2.49
N VAL A 58 -18.65 -1.83 -2.30
CA VAL A 58 -18.22 -0.53 -2.84
C VAL A 58 -16.93 -0.08 -2.18
N GLY A 59 -16.81 -0.24 -0.86
CA GLY A 59 -15.57 0.03 -0.12
C GLY A 59 -14.38 -0.77 -0.64
N ALA A 60 -14.57 -2.08 -0.87
CA ALA A 60 -13.55 -2.94 -1.46
C ALA A 60 -13.09 -2.43 -2.82
N VAL A 61 -14.02 -2.12 -3.73
CA VAL A 61 -13.69 -1.57 -5.07
C VAL A 61 -12.91 -0.26 -4.96
N VAL A 62 -13.36 0.68 -4.13
CA VAL A 62 -12.70 1.97 -3.94
C VAL A 62 -11.28 1.79 -3.44
N VAL A 63 -11.08 0.96 -2.42
CA VAL A 63 -9.74 0.69 -1.85
C VAL A 63 -8.85 -0.04 -2.87
N SER A 64 -9.39 -1.02 -3.61
CA SER A 64 -8.67 -1.69 -4.69
C SER A 64 -8.21 -0.72 -5.78
N ILE A 65 -9.07 0.22 -6.20
CA ILE A 65 -8.70 1.25 -7.19
C ILE A 65 -7.57 2.13 -6.65
N ILE A 66 -7.66 2.56 -5.38
CA ILE A 66 -6.61 3.37 -4.76
C ILE A 66 -5.28 2.61 -4.84
N PHE A 67 -5.21 1.36 -4.39
CA PHE A 67 -3.98 0.56 -4.43
C PHE A 67 -3.47 0.30 -5.85
N ALA A 68 -4.37 0.05 -6.81
CA ALA A 68 -3.99 -0.08 -8.21
C ALA A 68 -3.34 1.20 -8.75
N VAL A 69 -3.90 2.37 -8.42
CA VAL A 69 -3.30 3.67 -8.77
C VAL A 69 -1.91 3.81 -8.14
N LEU A 70 -1.74 3.47 -6.87
CA LEU A 70 -0.43 3.50 -6.21
C LEU A 70 0.61 2.64 -6.96
N GLY A 71 0.23 1.42 -7.33
CA GLY A 71 1.08 0.53 -8.13
C GLY A 71 1.46 1.12 -9.49
N CYS A 72 0.51 1.75 -10.18
CA CYS A 72 0.77 2.48 -11.42
C CYS A 72 1.75 3.64 -11.23
N TYR A 73 1.67 4.40 -10.12
CA TYR A 73 2.65 5.44 -9.80
C TYR A 73 4.06 4.85 -9.61
N ALA A 74 4.18 3.71 -8.92
CA ALA A 74 5.46 3.02 -8.75
C ALA A 74 6.08 2.61 -10.10
N LEU A 75 5.29 1.97 -10.98
CA LEU A 75 5.73 1.58 -12.32
C LEU A 75 6.09 2.79 -13.20
N SER A 76 5.33 3.88 -13.09
CA SER A 76 5.63 5.15 -13.76
C SER A 76 6.96 5.74 -13.26
N GLY A 77 7.21 5.70 -11.94
CA GLY A 77 8.48 6.08 -11.32
C GLY A 77 9.66 5.21 -11.77
N ALA A 78 9.41 3.93 -12.04
CA ALA A 78 10.39 2.97 -12.54
C ALA A 78 10.68 3.12 -14.05
N LYS A 79 9.99 4.04 -14.74
CA LYS A 79 10.04 4.23 -16.20
C LYS A 79 9.57 3.01 -17.01
N LEU A 80 8.75 2.14 -16.40
CA LEU A 80 8.12 0.98 -17.04
C LEU A 80 6.74 1.33 -17.63
N MET A 81 6.17 2.46 -17.25
CA MET A 81 4.91 3.00 -17.76
C MET A 81 5.06 4.45 -18.19
N ARG A 82 4.09 4.97 -18.95
CA ARG A 82 4.01 6.40 -19.29
C ARG A 82 4.02 7.24 -18.01
N LYS A 83 4.67 8.40 -18.09
CA LYS A 83 4.74 9.36 -16.98
C LYS A 83 3.33 9.82 -16.60
N LEU A 84 2.93 9.57 -15.35
CA LEU A 84 1.67 10.02 -14.78
C LEU A 84 1.75 11.51 -14.38
N PRO A 85 0.61 12.22 -14.32
CA PRO A 85 0.59 13.59 -13.83
C PRO A 85 1.12 13.67 -12.40
N LEU A 86 1.81 14.76 -12.06
CA LEU A 86 2.32 15.02 -10.71
C LEU A 86 3.21 13.89 -10.12
N LEU A 87 3.86 13.07 -10.96
CA LEU A 87 4.60 11.87 -10.54
C LEU A 87 5.52 12.07 -9.33
N LYS A 88 6.33 13.14 -9.33
CA LYS A 88 7.25 13.45 -8.22
C LYS A 88 6.48 13.65 -6.92
N PHE A 89 5.48 14.54 -6.94
CA PHE A 89 4.65 14.82 -5.77
C PHE A 89 3.90 13.57 -5.31
N GLY A 90 3.25 12.86 -6.25
CA GLY A 90 2.55 11.62 -5.98
C GLY A 90 3.43 10.58 -5.28
N LEU A 91 4.60 10.25 -5.82
CA LEU A 91 5.48 9.25 -5.21
C LEU A 91 5.97 9.63 -3.80
N TYR A 92 6.27 10.91 -3.56
CA TYR A 92 6.64 11.36 -2.21
C TYR A 92 5.45 11.33 -1.25
N SER A 93 4.26 11.76 -1.68
CA SER A 93 3.04 11.66 -0.87
C SER A 93 2.71 10.21 -0.50
N ILE A 94 2.80 9.30 -1.47
CA ILE A 94 2.57 7.87 -1.26
C ILE A 94 3.60 7.31 -0.25
N ALA A 95 4.89 7.62 -0.44
CA ALA A 95 5.92 7.20 0.49
C ALA A 95 5.63 7.69 1.92
N VAL A 96 5.28 8.96 2.09
CA VAL A 96 4.95 9.55 3.40
C VAL A 96 3.76 8.84 4.04
N VAL A 97 2.66 8.63 3.29
CA VAL A 97 1.47 7.95 3.80
C VAL A 97 1.79 6.51 4.22
N CYS A 98 2.54 5.76 3.40
CA CYS A 98 2.95 4.40 3.72
C CYS A 98 3.88 4.33 4.95
N ILE A 99 4.83 5.26 5.05
CA ILE A 99 5.74 5.36 6.22
C ILE A 99 4.94 5.67 7.48
N ILE A 100 4.06 6.68 7.46
CA ILE A 100 3.20 7.01 8.60
C ILE A 100 2.35 5.79 8.98
N ARG A 101 1.70 5.16 8.01
CA ARG A 101 0.88 3.95 8.22
C ARG A 101 1.67 2.82 8.89
N GLY A 102 2.96 2.68 8.58
CA GLY A 102 3.82 1.67 9.20
C GLY A 102 4.38 2.06 10.57
N ILE A 103 4.68 3.34 10.79
CA ILE A 103 5.20 3.85 12.06
C ILE A 103 4.15 3.85 13.16
N LEU A 104 2.89 4.19 12.86
CA LEU A 104 1.82 4.26 13.85
C LEU A 104 1.64 2.97 14.68
N PRO A 105 1.46 1.78 14.07
CA PRO A 105 1.34 0.53 14.83
C PRO A 105 2.64 0.15 15.53
N LEU A 106 3.81 0.45 14.95
CA LEU A 106 5.11 0.22 15.58
C LEU A 106 5.27 1.06 16.85
N GLN A 107 4.96 2.36 16.77
CA GLN A 107 5.00 3.28 17.92
C GLN A 107 4.02 2.84 19.00
N LEU A 108 2.80 2.45 18.62
CA LEU A 108 1.80 2.00 19.58
C LEU A 108 2.25 0.70 20.26
N TRP A 109 2.81 -0.25 19.51
CA TRP A 109 3.35 -1.50 20.05
C TRP A 109 4.51 -1.26 21.01
N LEU A 110 5.41 -0.31 20.73
CA LEU A 110 6.52 0.04 21.61
C LEU A 110 6.08 0.65 22.96
N ARG A 111 4.92 1.32 23.00
CA ARG A 111 4.39 1.94 24.23
C ARG A 111 3.38 1.05 24.97
N HIS A 112 2.59 0.31 24.20
CA HIS A 112 1.44 -0.48 24.65
C HIS A 112 1.34 -1.76 23.79
N PRO A 113 2.24 -2.74 24.00
CA PRO A 113 2.30 -3.95 23.19
C PRO A 113 1.00 -4.76 23.23
N GLU A 114 0.22 -4.65 24.31
CA GLU A 114 -1.08 -5.31 24.50
C GLU A 114 -2.19 -4.78 23.57
N LYS A 115 -2.01 -3.60 22.97
CA LYS A 115 -3.02 -2.95 22.11
C LYS A 115 -2.83 -3.23 20.63
N VAL A 116 -1.75 -3.91 20.24
CA VAL A 116 -1.41 -4.17 18.84
C VAL A 116 -1.24 -5.66 18.64
N SER A 117 -2.12 -6.25 17.83
CA SER A 117 -1.96 -7.66 17.45
C SER A 117 -0.72 -7.85 16.57
N ALA A 118 -0.16 -9.07 16.61
CA ALA A 118 0.99 -9.42 15.77
C ALA A 118 0.71 -9.17 14.27
N ALA A 119 -0.53 -9.42 13.81
CA ALA A 119 -0.94 -9.17 12.44
C ALA A 119 -0.91 -7.68 12.08
N VAL A 120 -1.44 -6.79 12.95
CA VAL A 120 -1.42 -5.34 12.73
C VAL A 120 0.02 -4.81 12.71
N LEU A 121 0.89 -5.31 13.60
CA LEU A 121 2.31 -4.95 13.61
C LEU A 121 3.00 -5.39 12.31
N LEU A 122 2.78 -6.63 11.87
CA LEU A 122 3.36 -7.17 10.63
C LEU A 122 2.94 -6.36 9.41
N VAL A 123 1.64 -6.09 9.28
CA VAL A 123 1.09 -5.26 8.20
C VAL A 123 1.70 -3.86 8.25
N GLY A 124 1.85 -3.27 9.45
CA GLY A 124 2.55 -2.01 9.65
C GLY A 124 3.98 -2.02 9.13
N LEU A 125 4.77 -3.04 9.50
CA LEU A 125 6.16 -3.20 9.05
C LEU A 125 6.27 -3.39 7.54
N VAL A 126 5.34 -4.13 6.92
CA VAL A 126 5.27 -4.26 5.45
C VAL A 126 5.02 -2.89 4.82
N TRP A 127 4.05 -2.11 5.31
CA TRP A 127 3.76 -0.77 4.78
C TRP A 127 4.91 0.22 4.99
N LEU A 128 5.65 0.10 6.10
CA LEU A 128 6.88 0.86 6.31
C LEU A 128 7.93 0.52 5.24
N GLY A 129 8.17 -0.78 5.00
CA GLY A 129 9.08 -1.25 3.96
C GLY A 129 8.67 -0.79 2.56
N VAL A 130 7.38 -0.85 2.23
CA VAL A 130 6.83 -0.33 0.97
C VAL A 130 7.06 1.17 0.85
N GLY A 131 6.81 1.95 1.89
CA GLY A 131 7.07 3.39 1.89
C GLY A 131 8.54 3.74 1.64
N LEU A 132 9.47 2.98 2.24
CA LEU A 132 10.91 3.10 1.97
C LEU A 132 11.27 2.70 0.53
N CYS A 133 10.62 1.67 -0.03
CA CYS A 133 10.81 1.28 -1.43
C CYS A 133 10.39 2.41 -2.39
N TYR A 134 9.24 3.06 -2.15
CA TYR A 134 8.81 4.24 -2.91
C TYR A 134 9.83 5.37 -2.81
N LEU A 135 10.25 5.73 -1.60
CA LEU A 135 11.14 6.86 -1.36
C LEU A 135 12.54 6.64 -1.96
N LEU A 136 13.18 5.54 -1.60
CA LEU A 136 14.56 5.24 -1.99
C LEU A 136 14.62 4.85 -3.47
N GLY A 137 13.64 4.08 -3.94
CA GLY A 137 13.55 3.66 -5.34
C GLY A 137 13.45 4.85 -6.28
N TYR A 138 12.52 5.77 -6.00
CA TYR A 138 12.34 6.95 -6.84
C TYR A 138 13.54 7.90 -6.80
N ARG A 139 14.14 8.14 -5.61
CA ARG A 139 15.36 8.96 -5.49
C ARG A 139 16.52 8.40 -6.31
N ALA A 140 16.73 7.08 -6.30
CA ALA A 140 17.80 6.43 -7.06
C ALA A 140 17.59 6.50 -8.58
N VAL A 141 16.33 6.44 -9.04
CA VAL A 141 15.99 6.57 -10.46
C VAL A 141 16.11 8.02 -10.96
N GLN A 142 15.76 8.99 -10.11
CA GLN A 142 15.85 10.42 -10.44
C GLN A 142 17.28 10.96 -10.43
N SER A 143 18.15 10.47 -9.53
CA SER A 143 19.55 10.93 -9.43
C SER A 143 20.33 10.79 -10.74
N LYS A 144 20.09 9.71 -11.49
CA LYS A 144 20.72 9.46 -12.81
C LYS A 144 20.11 10.29 -13.95
N ALA A 145 18.90 10.84 -13.78
CA ALA A 145 18.27 11.68 -14.81
C ALA A 145 18.75 13.14 -14.76
N ALA A 146 19.49 13.53 -13.73
CA ALA A 146 20.03 14.88 -13.52
C ALA A 146 21.54 14.99 -13.83
N THR A 147 22.14 13.90 -14.33
CA THR A 147 23.53 13.78 -14.79
C THR A 147 23.54 13.37 -16.25
#